data_AF-A0A8D8Z8A5-F1
#
_entry.id   AF-A0A8D8Z8A5-F1
#
_cell.length_a   1.000
_cell.length_b   1.000
_cell.length_c   1.000
_cell.angle_alpha   90.00
_cell.angle_beta   90.00
_cell.angle_gamma   90.00
#
_symmetry.space_group_name_H-M   'P 1'
#
loop_
_entity.id
_entity.type
_entity.pdbx_description
1 polymer ?
#
loop_
_entity_poly.entity_id
_entity_poly.type
_entity_poly.pdbx_seq_one_letter_code
_entity_poly.pdbx_strand_id
1 'polypeptide(L)'
;MKIISKKWNKKLLEYAAEVSEELMQKYLDGKKISDIEIKKSLRKRVLNNEITLITCGSAFKNKGVQALLDSIIEYLPSPKDIKYINGISKDKKKIKRLSNDKE
;
A
#
# COMPACT_ATOMS: atom_id res chain seq x y z
N MET A 1 -2.83 2.55 27.24
CA MET A 1 -3.29 2.43 25.83
C MET A 1 -2.85 3.60 24.94
N LYS A 2 -3.09 4.87 25.34
CA LYS A 2 -2.72 6.06 24.53
C LYS A 2 -1.24 6.16 24.15
N ILE A 3 -0.32 5.72 25.02
CA ILE A 3 1.13 5.74 24.76
C ILE A 3 1.50 4.82 23.59
N ILE A 4 0.97 3.59 23.57
CA ILE A 4 1.24 2.60 22.52
C ILE A 4 0.67 3.06 21.18
N SER A 5 -0.56 3.60 21.19
CA SER A 5 -1.18 4.17 19.98
C SER A 5 -0.37 5.32 19.39
N LYS A 6 0.07 6.29 20.21
CA LYS A 6 0.92 7.39 19.75
C LYS A 6 2.25 6.91 19.18
N LYS A 7 2.88 5.90 19.81
CA LYS A 7 4.14 5.30 19.33
C LYS A 7 3.99 4.71 17.93
N TRP A 8 2.96 3.90 17.69
CA TRP A 8 2.72 3.29 16.39
C TRP A 8 2.24 4.27 15.33
N ASN A 9 1.42 5.25 15.72
CA ASN A 9 1.02 6.32 14.81
C ASN A 9 2.22 7.17 14.36
N LYS A 10 3.15 7.50 15.27
CA LYS A 10 4.40 8.20 14.89
C LYS A 10 5.23 7.39 13.90
N LYS A 11 5.43 6.09 14.16
CA LYS A 11 6.15 5.20 13.22
C LYS A 11 5.46 5.15 11.86
N LEU A 12 4.13 5.05 11.84
CA LEU A 12 3.36 5.03 10.59
C LEU A 12 3.55 6.33 9.79
N LEU A 13 3.50 7.49 10.45
CA LEU A 13 3.73 8.79 9.83
C LEU A 13 5.16 8.93 9.28
N GLU A 14 6.14 8.44 10.03
CA GLU A 14 7.55 8.41 9.62
C GLU A 14 7.74 7.60 8.32
N TYR A 15 7.24 6.35 8.28
CA TYR A 15 7.28 5.55 7.06
C TYR A 15 6.44 6.14 5.92
N ALA A 16 5.32 6.79 6.22
CA ALA A 16 4.52 7.46 5.20
C ALA A 16 5.26 8.67 4.59
N ALA A 17 6.11 9.36 5.35
CA ALA A 17 6.83 10.54 4.93
C ALA A 17 8.05 10.23 4.04
N GLU A 18 8.69 9.07 4.23
CA GLU A 18 9.86 8.62 3.45
C GLU A 18 9.62 8.46 1.93
N VAL A 19 8.37 8.49 1.47
CA VAL A 19 8.02 8.29 0.05
C VAL A 19 8.47 9.44 -0.85
N SER A 20 8.60 10.65 -0.31
CA SER A 20 8.96 11.85 -1.07
C SER A 20 9.56 12.91 -0.15
N GLU A 21 10.50 13.68 -0.68
CA GLU A 21 11.13 14.80 0.03
C GLU A 21 10.09 15.81 0.58
N GLU A 22 9.02 16.10 -0.18
CA GLU A 22 7.96 17.01 0.26
C GLU A 22 7.26 16.53 1.55
N LEU A 23 6.88 15.24 1.60
CA LEU A 23 6.24 14.65 2.77
C LEU A 23 7.21 14.55 3.95
N MET A 24 8.48 14.25 3.70
CA MET A 24 9.53 14.26 4.72
C MET A 24 9.69 15.65 5.33
N GLN A 25 9.74 16.70 4.50
CA GLN A 25 9.84 18.07 4.99
C GLN A 25 8.61 18.46 5.83
N LYS A 26 7.39 18.12 5.38
CA LYS A 26 6.17 18.36 6.16
C LYS A 26 6.23 17.66 7.52
N TYR A 27 6.73 16.43 7.58
CA TYR A 27 6.90 15.68 8.83
C TYR A 27 7.91 16.34 9.78
N LEU A 28 9.08 16.75 9.28
CA LEU A 28 10.13 17.40 10.06
C LEU A 28 9.70 18.77 10.59
N ASP A 29 8.96 19.53 9.79
CA ASP A 29 8.38 20.83 10.17
C ASP A 29 7.21 20.68 11.18
N GLY A 30 6.81 19.45 11.52
CA GLY A 30 5.65 19.19 12.38
C GLY A 30 4.31 19.57 11.73
N LYS A 31 4.27 19.74 10.41
CA LYS A 31 3.05 20.04 9.66
C LYS A 31 2.18 18.79 9.56
N LYS A 32 0.86 19.00 9.56
CA LYS A 32 -0.10 17.91 9.46
C LYS A 32 -0.06 17.31 8.05
N ILE A 33 0.26 16.03 7.96
CA ILE A 33 0.06 15.23 6.75
C ILE A 33 -1.38 14.75 6.74
N SER A 34 -2.09 14.92 5.64
CA SER A 34 -3.48 14.49 5.51
C SER A 34 -3.60 12.96 5.42
N ASP A 35 -4.74 12.41 5.85
CA ASP A 35 -5.00 10.97 5.78
C ASP A 35 -4.92 10.44 4.33
N ILE A 36 -5.29 11.27 3.35
CA ILE A 36 -5.20 10.94 1.92
C ILE A 36 -3.74 10.81 1.49
N GLU A 37 -2.88 11.74 1.90
CA GLU A 37 -1.44 11.68 1.60
C GLU A 37 -0.80 10.44 2.24
N ILE A 38 -1.14 10.15 3.50
CA ILE A 38 -0.66 8.95 4.22
C ILE A 38 -1.07 7.68 3.48
N LYS A 39 -2.35 7.56 3.10
CA LYS A 39 -2.86 6.38 2.41
C LYS A 39 -2.18 6.16 1.06
N LYS A 40 -2.01 7.23 0.27
CA LYS A 40 -1.33 7.17 -1.04
C LYS A 40 0.14 6.80 -0.89
N SER A 41 0.83 7.36 0.10
CA SER A 41 2.25 7.09 0.30
C SER A 41 2.46 5.64 0.75
N LEU A 42 1.68 5.16 1.72
CA LEU A 42 1.73 3.75 2.14
C LEU A 42 1.40 2.79 0.99
N ARG A 43 0.36 3.06 0.19
CA ARG A 43 0.04 2.23 -0.99
C ARG A 43 1.21 2.16 -1.96
N LYS A 44 1.85 3.28 -2.28
CA LYS A 44 3.00 3.31 -3.19
C LYS A 44 4.14 2.41 -2.69
N ARG A 45 4.46 2.45 -1.40
CA ARG A 45 5.50 1.59 -0.80
C ARG A 45 5.12 0.11 -0.79
N VAL A 46 3.85 -0.19 -0.52
CA VAL A 46 3.32 -1.56 -0.59
C VAL A 46 3.43 -2.12 -2.01
N LEU A 47 3.03 -1.34 -3.03
CA LEU A 47 3.14 -1.76 -4.44
C LEU A 47 4.59 -1.97 -4.89
N ASN A 48 5.53 -1.22 -4.31
CA ASN A 48 6.96 -1.38 -4.54
C ASN A 48 7.61 -2.51 -3.72
N ASN A 49 6.85 -3.19 -2.85
CA ASN A 49 7.35 -4.17 -1.88
C ASN A 49 8.42 -3.63 -0.91
N GLU A 50 8.38 -2.34 -0.60
CA GLU A 50 9.31 -1.71 0.35
C GLU A 50 8.87 -1.89 1.80
N ILE A 51 7.56 -2.02 2.03
CA ILE A 51 6.96 -2.19 3.35
C ILE A 51 5.83 -3.23 3.31
N THR A 52 5.58 -3.85 4.45
CA THR A 52 4.40 -4.70 4.68
C THR A 52 3.57 -4.09 5.80
N LEU A 53 2.31 -3.75 5.50
CA LEU A 53 1.38 -3.22 6.50
C LEU A 53 0.87 -4.34 7.40
N ILE A 54 0.81 -4.07 8.71
CA ILE A 54 0.34 -5.03 9.72
C ILE A 54 -1.01 -4.56 10.24
N THR A 55 -2.02 -5.40 10.09
CA THR A 55 -3.35 -5.24 10.70
C THR A 55 -3.54 -6.27 11.81
N CYS A 56 -4.49 -6.03 12.73
CA CYS A 56 -4.81 -6.97 13.79
C CYS A 56 -6.31 -7.29 13.82
N GLY A 57 -6.64 -8.51 14.27
CA GLY A 57 -8.01 -8.99 14.35
C GLY A 57 -8.04 -10.45 14.80
N SER A 58 -9.26 -10.99 14.93
CA SER A 58 -9.50 -12.41 15.19
C SER A 58 -10.62 -12.89 14.27
N ALA A 59 -10.26 -13.74 13.31
CA ALA A 59 -11.23 -14.38 12.42
C ALA A 59 -12.21 -15.26 13.21
N PHE A 60 -11.70 -16.05 14.17
CA PHE A 60 -12.53 -16.90 15.02
C PHE A 60 -13.61 -16.12 15.78
N LYS A 61 -13.31 -14.90 16.24
CA LYS A 61 -14.27 -14.05 16.96
C LYS A 61 -15.04 -13.09 16.04
N ASN A 62 -14.84 -13.16 14.73
CA ASN A 62 -15.40 -12.24 13.74
C ASN A 62 -15.13 -10.75 14.04
N LYS A 63 -13.94 -10.43 14.56
CA LYS A 63 -13.54 -9.05 14.91
C LYS A 63 -12.34 -8.61 14.10
N GLY A 64 -12.49 -7.55 13.30
CA GLY A 64 -11.39 -6.91 12.58
C GLY A 64 -11.12 -7.46 11.18
N VAL A 65 -11.80 -8.54 10.77
CA VAL A 65 -11.70 -9.08 9.40
C VAL A 65 -12.23 -8.06 8.39
N GLN A 66 -13.27 -7.30 8.74
CA GLN A 66 -13.83 -6.25 7.88
C GLN A 66 -12.79 -5.16 7.59
N ALA A 67 -12.08 -4.68 8.61
CA ALA A 67 -11.03 -3.68 8.46
C ALA A 67 -9.82 -4.19 7.66
N LEU A 68 -9.53 -5.49 7.74
CA LEU A 68 -8.53 -6.14 6.88
C LEU A 68 -8.97 -6.12 5.41
N LEU A 69 -10.25 -6.42 5.12
CA LEU A 69 -10.79 -6.37 3.76
C LEU A 69 -10.75 -4.96 3.17
N ASP A 70 -11.07 -3.94 3.97
CA ASP A 70 -10.92 -2.53 3.54
C ASP A 70 -9.46 -2.21 3.21
N SER A 71 -8.52 -2.69 4.03
CA SER A 71 -7.07 -2.50 3.82
C SER A 71 -6.58 -3.20 2.54
N ILE A 72 -7.15 -4.35 2.18
CA ILE A 72 -6.85 -5.05 0.94
C ILE A 72 -7.20 -4.18 -0.27
N ILE A 73 -8.41 -3.60 -0.27
CA ILE A 73 -8.85 -2.71 -1.35
C ILE A 73 -7.95 -1.47 -1.42
N GLU A 74 -7.61 -0.91 -0.27
CA GLU A 74 -6.88 0.35 -0.19
C GLU A 74 -5.39 0.24 -0.55
N TYR A 75 -4.71 -0.85 -0.18
CA TYR A 75 -3.25 -0.95 -0.28
C TYR A 75 -2.72 -2.01 -1.24
N LEU A 76 -3.49 -3.06 -1.57
CA LEU A 76 -2.99 -4.12 -2.46
C LEU A 76 -3.17 -3.77 -3.95
N PRO A 77 -2.32 -4.34 -4.83
CA PRO A 77 -2.39 -4.08 -6.27
C PRO A 77 -3.70 -4.58 -6.88
N SER A 78 -4.23 -3.77 -7.79
CA SER A 78 -5.17 -4.22 -8.81
C SER A 78 -4.41 -4.83 -9.99
N PRO A 79 -5.06 -5.58 -10.90
CA PRO A 79 -4.41 -6.11 -12.10
C PRO A 79 -3.68 -5.05 -12.94
N LYS A 80 -4.17 -3.80 -12.93
CA LYS A 80 -3.57 -2.67 -13.64
C LYS A 80 -2.29 -2.15 -12.99
N ASP A 81 -2.09 -2.44 -11.71
CA ASP A 81 -0.91 -2.00 -10.95
C ASP A 81 0.30 -2.95 -11.15
N ILE A 82 0.11 -4.07 -11.85
CA ILE A 82 1.13 -5.10 -12.08
C ILE A 82 1.59 -5.05 -13.54
N LYS A 83 2.87 -5.34 -13.79
CA LYS A 83 3.44 -5.44 -15.14
C LYS A 83 2.74 -6.54 -15.95
N TYR A 84 2.56 -6.28 -17.24
CA TYR A 84 2.02 -7.24 -18.20
C TYR A 84 2.85 -8.52 -18.27
N ILE A 85 2.18 -9.62 -18.57
CA ILE A 85 2.82 -10.92 -18.73
C ILE A 85 3.49 -10.94 -20.10
N ASN A 86 4.82 -11.13 -20.10
CA ASN A 86 5.60 -11.35 -21.31
C ASN A 86 5.57 -12.84 -21.65
N GLY A 87 5.07 -13.18 -22.84
CA GLY A 87 5.06 -14.53 -23.39
C GLY A 87 5.87 -14.63 -24.68
N ILE A 88 6.14 -15.88 -25.09
CA ILE A 88 6.79 -16.19 -26.38
C ILE A 88 5.77 -17.00 -27.19
N SER A 89 5.47 -16.53 -28.41
CA SER A 89 4.61 -17.26 -29.37
C SER A 89 5.29 -18.56 -29.85
N LYS A 90 4.51 -19.47 -30.45
CA LYS A 90 5.06 -20.64 -31.18
C LYS A 90 6.09 -20.22 -32.24
N ASP A 91 5.94 -19.03 -32.81
CA ASP A 91 6.86 -18.45 -33.80
C ASP A 91 8.05 -17.67 -33.19
N LYS A 92 8.35 -17.87 -31.89
CA LYS A 92 9.40 -17.16 -31.13
C LYS A 92 9.25 -15.63 -31.05
N LYS A 93 8.08 -15.08 -31.39
CA LYS A 93 7.77 -13.64 -31.24
C LYS A 93 7.41 -13.31 -29.79
N LYS A 94 7.89 -12.18 -29.28
CA LYS A 94 7.48 -11.66 -27.95
C LYS A 94 6.04 -11.17 -28.03
N ILE A 95 5.17 -11.74 -27.21
CA ILE A 95 3.77 -11.30 -27.05
C ILE A 95 3.63 -10.70 -25.65
N LYS A 96 2.83 -9.64 -25.53
CA LYS A 96 2.39 -9.10 -24.23
C LYS A 96 0.92 -9.42 -24.05
N ARG A 97 0.53 -9.94 -22.88
CA ARG A 97 -0.88 -10.04 -22.48
C ARG A 97 -1.21 -8.96 -21.47
N LEU A 98 -2.26 -8.20 -21.76
CA LEU A 98 -2.65 -7.06 -20.95
C LEU A 98 -3.39 -7.55 -19.71
N SER A 99 -3.05 -7.04 -18.54
CA SER A 99 -3.74 -7.35 -17.29
C SER A 99 -4.92 -6.37 -17.11
N ASN A 100 -5.94 -6.49 -17.95
CA ASN A 100 -7.14 -5.66 -17.88
C ASN A 100 -8.42 -6.51 -18.05
N ASP A 101 -9.55 -5.98 -17.55
CA ASP A 101 -10.85 -6.68 -17.59
C ASP A 101 -11.52 -6.66 -18.98
N LYS A 102 -10.84 -6.18 -20.03
CA LYS A 102 -11.37 -6.10 -21.40
C LYS A 102 -10.87 -7.23 -22.30
N GLU A 103 -10.06 -8.15 -21.78
CA GLU A 103 -9.64 -9.39 -22.44
C GLU A 103 -10.33 -10.62 -21.83
#